data_AF-A0A1Y6BCT1-F1
#
_entry.id   AF-A0A1Y6BCT1-F1
#
_cell.length_a   1.000
_cell.length_b   1.000
_cell.length_c   1.000
_cell.angle_alpha   90.00
_cell.angle_beta   90.00
_cell.angle_gamma   90.00
#
_symmetry.space_group_name_H-M   'P 1'
#
loop_
_entity.id
_entity.type
_entity.pdbx_description
1 polymer ?
#
loop_
_entity_poly.entity_id
_entity_poly.type
_entity_poly.pdbx_seq_one_letter_code
_entity_poly.pdbx_strand_id
1 'polypeptide(L)'
;MGISINLVQKDNWDLVEYVGPIDAEAEVHLEQLLSKLGSQIKFNFKQVESVNSCGVRSWINFMRELEKGDRKIVFEECTSEIVMQINMIPSFKGKAEVKSVYGCYICDECGNEESVLFEAGKNLPSGPITELPGKACSQCGSEMELEEMEEEYFAFLAA
;
A
#
# COMPACT_ATOMS: atom_id res chain seq x y z
N MET A 1 3.62 -3.57 18.09
CA MET A 1 3.81 -2.13 18.35
C MET A 1 2.45 -1.45 18.37
N GLY A 2 2.33 -0.24 18.90
CA GLY A 2 1.05 0.48 18.95
C GLY A 2 0.78 1.27 17.67
N ILE A 3 -0.47 1.69 17.46
CA ILE A 3 -0.86 2.50 16.30
C ILE A 3 -0.47 3.96 16.51
N SER A 4 0.18 4.55 15.52
CA SER A 4 0.44 5.99 15.46
C SER A 4 0.09 6.53 14.08
N ILE A 5 -0.67 7.62 14.05
CA ILE A 5 -1.05 8.30 12.81
C ILE A 5 -0.57 9.74 12.88
N ASN A 6 0.35 10.10 11.99
CA ASN A 6 0.82 11.47 11.83
C ASN A 6 0.09 12.13 10.65
N LEU A 7 -0.41 13.34 10.86
CA LEU A 7 -1.10 14.13 9.84
C LEU A 7 -0.35 15.44 9.62
N VAL A 8 0.14 15.65 8.40
CA VAL A 8 0.80 16.88 7.97
C VAL A 8 0.04 17.48 6.80
N GLN A 9 -0.37 18.74 6.91
CA GLN A 9 -1.03 19.45 5.82
C GLN A 9 0.01 20.20 4.99
N LYS A 10 0.09 19.90 3.70
CA LYS A 10 1.07 20.51 2.79
C LYS A 10 0.50 20.61 1.37
N ASP A 11 0.65 21.77 0.74
CA ASP A 11 0.27 21.99 -0.67
C ASP A 11 -1.16 21.55 -1.01
N ASN A 12 -2.11 21.82 -0.11
CA ASN A 12 -3.52 21.42 -0.21
C ASN A 12 -3.78 19.90 -0.14
N TRP A 13 -2.80 19.14 0.34
CA TRP A 13 -2.90 17.72 0.67
C TRP A 13 -2.81 17.48 2.17
N ASP A 14 -3.63 16.56 2.65
CA ASP A 14 -3.47 15.92 3.94
C ASP A 14 -2.57 14.68 3.75
N LEU A 15 -1.35 14.75 4.28
CA LEU A 15 -0.39 13.66 4.25
C LEU A 15 -0.53 12.87 5.55
N VAL A 16 -0.98 11.62 5.43
CA VAL A 16 -1.23 10.71 6.54
C VAL A 16 -0.16 9.63 6.54
N GLU A 17 0.69 9.61 7.55
CA GLU A 17 1.64 8.52 7.77
C GLU A 17 1.03 7.55 8.78
N TYR A 18 0.76 6.32 8.35
CA TYR A 18 0.23 5.27 9.21
C TYR A 18 1.37 4.37 9.70
N VAL A 19 1.50 4.22 11.01
CA VAL A 19 2.53 3.41 11.67
C VAL A 19 1.87 2.36 12.55
N GLY A 20 2.31 1.11 12.40
CA GLY A 20 1.85 -0.02 13.21
C GLY A 20 0.81 -0.89 12.50
N PRO A 21 0.09 -1.75 13.24
CA PRO A 21 -0.88 -2.67 12.67
C PRO A 21 -2.17 -1.98 12.22
N ILE A 22 -2.84 -2.53 11.22
CA ILE A 22 -4.26 -2.25 10.94
C ILE A 22 -5.05 -3.41 11.51
N ASP A 23 -5.52 -3.25 12.76
CA ASP A 23 -6.25 -4.26 13.53
C ASP A 23 -7.51 -3.68 14.22
N ALA A 24 -7.99 -4.35 15.27
CA ALA A 24 -9.18 -3.91 16.01
C ALA A 24 -9.00 -2.54 16.69
N GLU A 25 -7.79 -2.15 17.05
CA GLU A 25 -7.53 -0.85 17.70
C GLU A 25 -7.58 0.30 16.70
N ALA A 26 -7.37 0.03 15.40
CA ALA A 26 -7.34 1.04 14.35
C ALA A 26 -8.63 1.87 14.27
N GLU A 27 -9.79 1.29 14.60
CA GLU A 27 -11.10 1.96 14.52
C GLU A 27 -11.11 3.32 15.23
N VAL A 28 -10.62 3.36 16.47
CA VAL A 28 -10.61 4.59 17.29
C VAL A 28 -9.70 5.66 16.69
N HIS A 29 -8.56 5.26 16.12
CA HIS A 29 -7.62 6.18 15.50
C HIS A 29 -8.16 6.73 14.16
N LEU A 30 -8.82 5.88 13.37
CA LEU A 30 -9.43 6.25 12.09
C LEU A 30 -10.61 7.20 12.26
N GLU A 31 -11.45 6.99 13.28
CA GLU A 31 -12.56 7.92 13.61
C GLU A 31 -12.03 9.33 13.95
N GLN A 32 -10.97 9.41 14.75
CA GLN A 32 -10.35 10.70 15.10
C GLN A 32 -9.73 11.38 13.88
N LEU A 33 -9.11 10.60 13.00
CA LEU A 33 -8.52 11.09 11.76
C LEU A 33 -9.58 11.62 10.80
N LEU A 34 -10.70 10.89 10.62
CA LEU A 34 -11.76 11.22 9.67
C LEU A 34 -12.25 12.67 9.80
N SER A 35 -12.38 13.14 11.05
CA SER A 35 -12.85 14.50 11.36
C SER A 35 -11.89 15.62 10.93
N LYS A 36 -10.63 15.28 10.64
CA LYS A 36 -9.55 16.23 10.31
C LYS A 36 -9.23 16.27 8.82
N LEU A 37 -9.64 15.26 8.06
CA LEU A 37 -9.28 15.10 6.65
C LEU A 37 -10.20 15.93 5.74
N GLY A 38 -9.58 16.69 4.84
CA GLY A 38 -10.18 17.45 3.75
C GLY A 38 -10.37 16.62 2.48
N SER A 39 -10.24 17.29 1.32
CA SER A 39 -10.61 16.73 0.01
C SER A 39 -9.47 16.07 -0.76
N GLN A 40 -8.20 16.27 -0.39
CA GLN A 40 -7.07 15.62 -1.05
C GLN A 40 -6.21 14.94 0.02
N ILE A 41 -6.15 13.62 -0.02
CA ILE A 41 -5.58 12.80 1.05
C ILE A 41 -4.57 11.83 0.45
N LYS A 42 -3.39 11.77 1.05
CA LYS A 42 -2.34 10.78 0.75
C LYS A 42 -2.09 9.94 1.98
N PHE A 43 -2.28 8.64 1.86
CA PHE A 43 -1.88 7.67 2.88
C PHE A 43 -0.51 7.09 2.51
N ASN A 44 0.46 7.26 3.40
CA ASN A 44 1.73 6.58 3.36
C ASN A 44 1.68 5.36 4.28
N PHE A 45 1.96 4.18 3.72
CA PHE A 45 1.86 2.92 4.43
C PHE A 45 3.20 2.24 4.70
N LYS A 46 4.31 2.94 4.50
CA LYS A 46 5.67 2.39 4.64
C LYS A 46 5.89 1.64 5.96
N GLN A 47 5.22 2.10 7.01
CA GLN A 47 5.37 1.63 8.38
C GLN A 47 4.16 0.78 8.84
N VAL A 48 3.34 0.27 7.91
CA VAL A 48 2.29 -0.71 8.21
C VAL A 48 2.93 -2.08 8.37
N GLU A 49 2.78 -2.66 9.56
CA GLU A 49 3.46 -3.92 9.93
C GLU A 49 2.63 -5.16 9.57
N SER A 50 1.31 -5.07 9.68
CA SER A 50 0.39 -6.18 9.45
C SER A 50 -1.04 -5.68 9.28
N VAL A 51 -1.86 -6.46 8.59
CA VAL A 51 -3.29 -6.21 8.48
C VAL A 51 -4.08 -7.47 8.80
N ASN A 52 -5.08 -7.37 9.67
CA ASN A 52 -5.96 -8.50 10.00
C ASN A 52 -7.44 -8.21 9.69
N SER A 53 -8.29 -9.22 9.83
CA SER A 53 -9.71 -9.14 9.48
C SER A 53 -10.50 -8.06 10.24
N CYS A 54 -10.18 -7.81 11.51
CA CYS A 54 -10.79 -6.72 12.27
C CYS A 54 -10.39 -5.37 11.70
N GLY A 55 -9.10 -5.19 11.42
CA GLY A 55 -8.57 -3.96 10.83
C GLY A 55 -9.09 -3.69 9.42
N VAL A 56 -9.18 -4.73 8.57
CA VAL A 56 -9.80 -4.65 7.24
C VAL A 56 -11.20 -4.05 7.33
N ARG A 57 -12.02 -4.53 8.26
CA ARG A 57 -13.39 -4.03 8.43
C ARG A 57 -13.40 -2.56 8.84
N SER A 58 -12.57 -2.18 9.81
CA SER A 58 -12.45 -0.80 10.28
C SER A 58 -11.97 0.14 9.16
N TRP A 59 -10.98 -0.30 8.39
CA TRP A 59 -10.44 0.42 7.24
C TRP A 59 -11.48 0.62 6.13
N ILE A 60 -12.22 -0.43 5.76
CA ILE A 60 -13.28 -0.35 4.72
C ILE A 60 -14.39 0.62 5.15
N ASN A 61 -14.79 0.59 6.42
CA ASN A 61 -15.79 1.53 6.95
C ASN A 61 -15.27 2.97 6.87
N PHE A 62 -14.01 3.19 7.26
CA PHE A 62 -13.36 4.50 7.16
C PHE A 62 -13.27 5.00 5.71
N MET A 63 -12.82 4.16 4.77
CA MET A 63 -12.78 4.48 3.34
C MET A 63 -14.16 4.82 2.78
N ARG A 64 -15.20 4.07 3.18
CA ARG A 64 -16.59 4.38 2.79
C ARG A 64 -17.03 5.77 3.25
N GLU A 65 -16.66 6.19 4.46
CA GLU A 65 -16.98 7.53 4.96
C GLU A 65 -16.23 8.62 4.19
N LEU A 66 -14.95 8.39 3.85
CA LEU A 66 -14.19 9.32 3.01
C LEU A 66 -14.84 9.50 1.62
N GLU A 67 -15.31 8.41 1.03
CA GLU A 67 -15.90 8.38 -0.31
C GLU A 67 -17.31 8.97 -0.43
N LYS A 68 -17.97 9.30 0.70
CA LYS A 68 -19.24 10.06 0.67
C LYS A 68 -19.05 11.48 0.13
N GLY A 69 -17.84 12.03 0.25
CA GLY A 69 -17.48 13.31 -0.33
C GLY A 69 -16.75 13.17 -1.67
N ASP A 70 -16.63 14.27 -2.40
CA ASP A 70 -15.75 14.36 -3.57
C ASP A 70 -14.29 14.53 -3.10
N ARG A 71 -13.70 13.42 -2.64
CA ARG A 71 -12.31 13.38 -2.13
C ARG A 71 -11.41 12.62 -3.10
N LYS A 72 -10.23 13.19 -3.35
CA LYS A 72 -9.13 12.53 -4.04
C LYS A 72 -8.27 11.81 -3.00
N ILE A 73 -8.19 10.48 -3.13
CA ILE A 73 -7.43 9.63 -2.20
C ILE A 73 -6.29 8.96 -2.96
N VAL A 74 -5.11 8.97 -2.37
CA VAL A 74 -3.89 8.37 -2.94
C VAL A 74 -3.22 7.49 -1.90
N PHE A 75 -2.73 6.33 -2.33
CA PHE A 75 -1.91 5.43 -1.52
C PHE A 75 -0.46 5.47 -2.02
N GLU A 76 0.50 5.62 -1.11
CA GLU A 76 1.93 5.70 -1.37
C GLU A 76 2.69 4.76 -0.42
N GLU A 77 3.81 4.22 -0.92
CA GLU A 77 4.71 3.34 -0.17
C GLU A 77 3.96 2.15 0.48
N CYS A 78 3.03 1.54 -0.27
CA CYS A 78 2.27 0.37 0.19
C CYS A 78 3.20 -0.81 0.46
N THR A 79 3.15 -1.37 1.67
CA THR A 79 3.82 -2.63 2.00
C THR A 79 3.15 -3.82 1.31
N SER A 80 3.81 -4.97 1.26
CA SER A 80 3.23 -6.23 0.74
C SER A 80 1.90 -6.55 1.40
N GLU A 81 1.79 -6.34 2.72
CA GLU A 81 0.53 -6.46 3.47
C GLU A 81 -0.60 -5.62 2.88
N ILE A 82 -0.34 -4.35 2.52
CA ILE A 82 -1.34 -3.49 1.89
C ILE A 82 -1.66 -3.97 0.48
N VAL A 83 -0.65 -4.36 -0.30
CA VAL A 83 -0.83 -4.87 -1.67
C VAL A 83 -1.73 -6.10 -1.68
N MET A 84 -1.48 -7.04 -0.76
CA MET A 84 -2.31 -8.22 -0.55
C MET A 84 -3.78 -7.84 -0.29
N GLN A 85 -4.04 -6.86 0.59
CA GLN A 85 -5.42 -6.43 0.89
C GLN A 85 -6.11 -5.73 -0.28
N ILE A 86 -5.42 -4.89 -1.05
CA ILE A 86 -6.04 -4.22 -2.22
C ILE A 86 -6.31 -5.19 -3.37
N ASN A 87 -5.51 -6.24 -3.52
CA ASN A 87 -5.75 -7.32 -4.48
C ASN A 87 -6.94 -8.19 -4.06
N MET A 88 -6.99 -8.61 -2.80
CA MET A 88 -8.05 -9.51 -2.31
C MET A 88 -9.40 -8.81 -2.09
N ILE A 89 -9.38 -7.54 -1.70
CA ILE A 89 -10.57 -6.83 -1.22
C ILE A 89 -10.65 -5.46 -1.90
N PRO A 90 -11.35 -5.34 -3.04
CA PRO A 90 -11.44 -4.08 -3.78
C PRO A 90 -11.93 -2.89 -2.94
N SER A 91 -12.83 -3.13 -1.98
CA SER A 91 -13.31 -2.10 -1.04
C SER A 91 -12.24 -1.56 -0.08
N PHE A 92 -11.12 -2.25 0.10
CA PHE A 92 -9.99 -1.78 0.90
C PHE A 92 -9.24 -0.64 0.20
N LYS A 93 -9.05 -0.76 -1.12
CA LYS A 93 -8.58 0.32 -2.00
C LYS A 93 -9.65 1.39 -2.19
N GLY A 94 -10.91 0.96 -2.39
CA GLY A 94 -11.99 1.85 -2.80
C GLY A 94 -11.62 2.58 -4.10
N LYS A 95 -11.81 3.90 -4.12
CA LYS A 95 -11.46 4.80 -5.22
C LYS A 95 -10.03 5.35 -5.13
N ALA A 96 -9.22 4.88 -4.19
CA ALA A 96 -7.85 5.37 -4.03
C ALA A 96 -6.99 5.03 -5.25
N GLU A 97 -6.20 6.00 -5.68
CA GLU A 97 -5.14 5.78 -6.67
C GLU A 97 -3.87 5.27 -5.97
N VAL A 98 -3.34 4.14 -6.42
CA VAL A 98 -2.08 3.60 -5.88
C VAL A 98 -0.91 4.19 -6.66
N LYS A 99 -0.04 4.93 -5.98
CA LYS A 99 1.12 5.61 -6.57
C LYS A 99 2.43 4.86 -6.36
N SER A 100 2.57 4.11 -5.28
CA SER A 100 3.75 3.26 -5.09
C SER A 100 3.52 2.08 -4.16
N VAL A 101 4.22 0.97 -4.45
CA VAL A 101 4.15 -0.30 -3.72
C VAL A 101 5.55 -0.91 -3.55
N TYR A 102 5.76 -1.67 -2.47
CA TYR A 102 7.00 -2.40 -2.20
C TYR A 102 6.85 -3.88 -2.56
N GLY A 103 7.61 -4.36 -3.56
CA GLY A 103 7.71 -5.78 -3.89
C GLY A 103 8.96 -6.41 -3.27
N CYS A 104 8.82 -7.64 -2.76
CA CYS A 104 9.94 -8.42 -2.23
C CYS A 104 10.51 -9.31 -3.34
N TYR A 105 11.79 -9.12 -3.65
CA TYR A 105 12.54 -9.99 -4.56
C TYR A 105 13.35 -10.99 -3.77
N ILE A 106 13.33 -12.25 -4.19
CA ILE A 106 14.10 -13.34 -3.58
C ILE A 106 15.10 -13.88 -4.61
N CYS A 107 16.33 -14.11 -4.17
CA CYS A 107 17.34 -14.77 -4.98
C CYS A 107 17.42 -16.26 -4.63
N ASP A 108 16.99 -17.14 -5.54
CA ASP A 108 17.01 -18.59 -5.31
C ASP A 108 18.42 -19.17 -5.09
N GLU A 109 19.45 -18.51 -5.61
CA GLU A 109 20.83 -18.99 -5.51
C GLU A 109 21.47 -18.74 -4.14
N CYS A 110 21.13 -17.65 -3.46
CA CYS A 110 21.77 -17.26 -2.19
C CYS A 110 20.81 -16.93 -1.05
N GLY A 111 19.50 -16.92 -1.30
CA GLY A 111 18.46 -16.60 -0.33
C GLY A 111 18.41 -15.12 0.07
N ASN A 112 19.10 -14.23 -0.65
CA ASN A 112 19.03 -12.80 -0.37
C ASN A 112 17.66 -12.24 -0.75
N GLU A 113 17.08 -11.43 0.13
CA GLU A 113 15.81 -10.74 -0.09
C GLU A 113 16.06 -9.25 -0.27
N GLU A 114 15.39 -8.65 -1.25
CA GLU A 114 15.48 -7.22 -1.53
C GLU A 114 14.11 -6.59 -1.73
N SER A 115 13.81 -5.56 -0.93
CA SER A 115 12.62 -4.77 -1.14
C SER A 115 12.85 -3.70 -2.21
N VAL A 116 11.96 -3.66 -3.21
CA VAL A 116 12.00 -2.71 -4.31
C VAL A 116 10.74 -1.85 -4.30
N LEU A 117 10.92 -0.54 -4.32
CA LEU A 117 9.81 0.40 -4.48
C LEU A 117 9.45 0.55 -5.97
N PHE A 118 8.23 0.22 -6.32
CA PHE A 118 7.62 0.49 -7.61
C PHE A 118 6.83 1.79 -7.54
N GLU A 119 7.18 2.78 -8.36
CA GLU A 119 6.55 4.10 -8.37
C GLU A 119 5.90 4.42 -9.72
N ALA A 120 4.68 4.96 -9.68
CA ALA A 120 3.93 5.41 -10.84
C ALA A 120 4.74 6.43 -11.67
N GLY A 121 4.84 6.21 -12.98
CA GLY A 121 5.63 7.03 -13.89
C GLY A 121 7.14 6.76 -13.86
N LYS A 122 7.60 5.79 -13.06
CA LYS A 122 8.98 5.27 -13.07
C LYS A 122 8.97 3.80 -13.51
N ASN A 123 8.84 2.89 -12.54
CA ASN A 123 8.95 1.45 -12.70
C ASN A 123 7.67 0.70 -12.32
N LEU A 124 6.65 1.36 -11.75
CA LEU A 124 5.35 0.74 -11.54
C LEU A 124 4.67 0.48 -12.90
N PRO A 125 4.22 -0.76 -13.16
CA PRO A 125 3.42 -1.09 -14.33
C PRO A 125 2.21 -0.16 -14.51
N SER A 126 1.84 0.13 -15.77
CA SER A 126 0.65 0.94 -16.07
C SER A 126 -0.64 0.11 -16.25
N GLY A 127 -0.55 -1.20 -16.07
CA GLY A 127 -1.62 -2.16 -16.22
C GLY A 127 -1.14 -3.56 -15.82
N PRO A 128 -1.97 -4.60 -15.98
CA PRO A 128 -1.51 -5.97 -15.79
C PRO A 128 -0.37 -6.26 -16.76
N ILE A 129 0.79 -6.65 -16.22
CA ILE A 129 1.98 -7.05 -16.97
C ILE A 129 2.20 -8.54 -16.73
N THR A 130 2.65 -9.25 -17.75
CA THR A 130 2.99 -10.67 -17.67
C THR A 130 4.45 -10.92 -17.26
N GLU A 131 5.36 -9.98 -17.54
CA GLU A 131 6.79 -10.06 -17.19
C GLU A 131 7.42 -8.67 -16.94
N LEU A 132 8.07 -8.49 -15.80
CA LEU A 132 8.94 -7.36 -15.46
C LEU A 132 10.38 -7.61 -15.97
N PRO A 133 11.18 -6.55 -16.16
CA PRO A 133 12.61 -6.71 -16.39
C PRO A 133 13.26 -7.45 -15.22
N GLY A 134 14.08 -8.46 -15.53
CA GLY A 134 14.85 -9.20 -14.53
C GLY A 134 15.72 -8.29 -13.65
N LYS A 135 15.82 -8.64 -12.37
CA LYS A 135 16.60 -7.92 -11.36
C LYS A 135 17.81 -8.74 -10.95
N ALA A 136 19.01 -8.15 -11.02
CA ALA A 136 20.22 -8.79 -10.52
C ALA A 136 20.34 -8.64 -8.99
N CYS A 137 20.71 -9.74 -8.32
CA CYS A 137 20.96 -9.80 -6.89
C CYS A 137 22.19 -8.98 -6.50
N SER A 138 22.05 -8.13 -5.48
CA SER A 138 23.15 -7.30 -4.98
C SER A 138 24.28 -8.10 -4.32
N GLN A 139 24.03 -9.35 -3.90
CA GLN A 139 25.01 -10.20 -3.22
C GLN A 139 25.81 -11.09 -4.17
N CYS A 140 25.13 -11.80 -5.09
CA CYS A 140 25.77 -12.79 -5.96
C CYS A 140 25.69 -12.47 -7.46
N GLY A 141 24.87 -11.50 -7.86
CA GLY A 141 24.68 -11.11 -9.26
C GLY A 141 23.73 -12.01 -10.07
N SER A 142 23.23 -13.11 -9.49
CA SER A 142 22.20 -13.94 -10.12
C SER A 142 20.87 -13.19 -10.28
N GLU A 143 20.00 -13.68 -11.15
CA GLU A 143 18.64 -13.14 -11.30
C GLU A 143 17.81 -13.37 -10.03
N MET A 144 16.93 -12.42 -9.74
CA MET A 144 15.96 -12.47 -8.66
C MET A 144 14.56 -12.39 -9.22
N GLU A 145 13.63 -13.06 -8.55
CA GLU A 145 12.21 -13.07 -8.88
C GLU A 145 11.40 -12.45 -7.74
N LEU A 146 10.20 -11.93 -8.06
CA LEU A 146 9.27 -11.51 -7.00
C LEU A 146 8.80 -12.74 -6.22
N GLU A 147 8.63 -12.58 -4.90
CA GLU A 147 8.11 -13.62 -4.01
C GLU A 147 6.71 -14.11 -4.43
N GLU A 148 5.89 -13.18 -4.91
CA GLU A 148 4.57 -13.45 -5.49
C GLU A 148 4.63 -13.40 -7.02
N MET A 149 3.80 -14.19 -7.69
CA MET A 149 3.69 -14.14 -9.15
C MET A 149 3.28 -12.74 -9.59
N GLU A 150 3.98 -12.18 -10.58
CA GLU A 150 3.84 -10.76 -10.93
C GLU A 150 2.40 -10.38 -11.33
N GLU A 151 1.72 -11.26 -12.05
CA GLU A 151 0.31 -11.08 -12.45
C GLU A 151 -0.63 -10.98 -11.24
N GLU A 152 -0.38 -11.77 -10.19
CA GLU A 152 -1.16 -11.75 -8.95
C GLU A 152 -0.80 -10.51 -8.12
N TYR A 153 0.48 -10.21 -8.01
CA TYR A 153 0.99 -9.10 -7.22
C TYR A 153 0.49 -7.74 -7.75
N PHE A 154 0.46 -7.55 -9.08
CA PHE A 154 -0.01 -6.31 -9.71
C PHE A 154 -1.49 -6.31 -10.12
N ALA A 155 -2.29 -7.29 -9.69
CA ALA A 155 -3.70 -7.41 -10.07
C ALA A 155 -4.55 -6.14 -9.77
N PHE A 156 -4.20 -5.38 -8.72
CA PHE A 156 -4.87 -4.13 -8.32
C PHE A 156 -4.84 -3.02 -9.38
N LEU A 157 -3.96 -3.14 -10.39
CA LEU A 157 -3.87 -2.21 -11.51
C LEU A 157 -4.99 -2.41 -12.54
N ALA A 158 -5.63 -3.58 -12.56
CA ALA A 158 -6.78 -3.86 -13.42
C ALA A 158 -8.12 -3.46 -12.78
N ALA A 159 -8.12 -3.10 -11.49
CA ALA A 159 -9.32 -2.86 -10.67
C ALA A 159 -9.73 -1.38 -10.57
#